data_AF-A0A970YJC3-F1
#
_entry.id   AF-A0A970YJC3-F1
#
_cell.length_a   1.000
_cell.length_b   1.000
_cell.length_c   1.000
_cell.angle_alpha   90.00
_cell.angle_beta   90.00
_cell.angle_gamma   90.00
#
_symmetry.space_group_name_H-M   'P 1'
#
loop_
_entity.id
_entity.type
_entity.pdbx_description
1 polymer ?
#
loop_
_entity_poly.entity_id
_entity_poly.type
_entity_poly.pdbx_seq_one_letter_code
_entity_poly.pdbx_strand_id
1 'polypeptide(L)' 'KEYQILEYLMLNSGRVVPKSELEEHLWNEDDELWSDVIRSHIKNIRKKIDGGRRKKLIKTVRGMGYEISDR' A
#
# COMPACT_ATOMS: atom_id res chain seq x y z
N LYS A 1 -1.94 10.57 4.17
CA LYS A 1 -2.36 9.36 3.42
C LYS A 1 -1.18 8.47 2.98
N GLU A 2 -0.20 8.93 2.19
CA GLU A 2 0.95 8.06 1.78
C GLU A 2 1.74 7.50 2.98
N TYR A 3 1.99 8.32 4.00
CA TYR A 3 2.65 7.88 5.23
C TYR A 3 1.83 6.81 5.96
N GLN A 4 0.52 7.03 6.12
CA GLN A 4 -0.39 6.08 6.78
C GLN A 4 -0.50 4.75 6.01
N ILE A 5 -0.53 4.78 4.67
CA ILE A 5 -0.48 3.58 3.84
C ILE A 5 0.81 2.81 4.10
N LEU A 6 1.95 3.50 4.08
CA LEU A 6 3.25 2.88 4.30
C LEU A 6 3.35 2.31 5.72
N GLU A 7 2.97 3.09 6.73
CA GLU A 7 2.93 2.68 8.13
C GLU A 7 2.07 1.43 8.32
N TYR A 8 0.85 1.42 7.77
CA TYR A 8 -0.05 0.28 7.88
C TYR A 8 0.50 -0.97 7.21
N LEU A 9 1.10 -0.83 6.02
CA LEU A 9 1.78 -1.95 5.37
C LEU A 9 2.96 -2.43 6.22
N MET A 10 3.77 -1.53 6.77
CA MET A 10 4.93 -1.88 7.62
C MET A 10 4.54 -2.60 8.90
N LEU A 11 3.45 -2.17 9.56
CA LEU A 11 2.87 -2.87 10.71
C LEU A 11 2.41 -4.28 10.36
N ASN A 12 2.02 -4.50 9.10
CA ASN A 12 1.59 -5.78 8.56
C ASN A 12 2.64 -6.44 7.64
N SER A 13 3.93 -6.16 7.89
CA SER A 13 5.03 -6.68 7.06
C SER A 13 5.00 -8.20 6.95
N GLY A 14 5.14 -8.71 5.72
CA GLY A 14 5.05 -10.14 5.40
C GLY A 14 3.63 -10.69 5.27
N ARG A 15 2.58 -9.87 5.48
CA ARG A 15 1.18 -10.23 5.21
C ARG A 15 0.67 -9.47 3.99
N VAL A 16 -0.16 -10.14 3.19
CA VAL A 16 -0.93 -9.48 2.13
C VAL A 16 -2.06 -8.68 2.78
N VAL A 17 -1.99 -7.36 2.64
CA VAL A 17 -3.02 -6.43 3.08
C VAL A 17 -4.01 -6.20 1.93
N PRO A 18 -5.29 -6.57 2.10
CA PRO A 18 -6.32 -6.32 1.11
C PRO A 18 -6.51 -4.84 0.84
N LYS A 19 -6.96 -4.54 -0.39
CA LYS A 19 -7.29 -3.16 -0.76
C LYS A 19 -8.42 -2.60 0.09
N SER A 20 -9.45 -3.40 0.35
CA SER A 20 -10.58 -3.03 1.22
C SER A 20 -10.13 -2.69 2.63
N GLU A 21 -9.15 -3.43 3.18
CA GLU A 21 -8.60 -3.17 4.50
C GLU A 21 -7.84 -1.84 4.57
N LEU A 22 -7.10 -1.49 3.50
CA LEU A 22 -6.50 -0.16 3.37
C LEU A 22 -7.57 0.92 3.23
N GLU A 23 -8.65 0.65 2.51
CA GLU A 23 -9.79 1.58 2.37
C GLU A 23 -10.47 1.82 3.73
N GLU A 24 -10.69 0.79 4.54
CA GLU A 24 -11.26 0.92 5.88
C GLU A 24 -10.33 1.66 6.85
N HIS A 25 -9.02 1.40 6.81
CA HIS A 25 -8.08 2.00 7.75
C HIS A 25 -7.74 3.47 7.46
N LEU A 26 -7.87 3.91 6.21
CA LEU A 26 -7.45 5.25 5.77
C LEU A 26 -8.61 6.25 5.61
N TRP A 27 -9.85 5.81 5.78
CA TRP A 27 -11.04 6.65 5.59
C TRP A 27 -12.00 6.59 6.77
N ASN A 28 -12.31 7.77 7.31
CA ASN A 28 -13.51 8.03 8.09
C ASN A 28 -14.56 8.60 7.13
N GLU A 29 -15.64 7.85 6.92
CA GLU A 29 -17.00 8.16 6.45
C GLU A 29 -17.30 9.07 5.22
N ASP A 30 -16.43 9.92 4.67
CA ASP A 30 -16.94 11.03 3.79
C ASP A 30 -16.34 11.20 2.38
N ASP A 31 -15.75 10.18 1.73
CA ASP A 31 -15.33 10.34 0.32
C ASP A 31 -15.57 9.08 -0.51
N GLU A 32 -16.66 9.11 -1.28
CA GLU A 32 -17.22 8.08 -2.18
C GLU A 32 -16.33 7.75 -3.41
N LEU A 33 -15.07 8.14 -3.35
CA LEU A 33 -14.27 8.41 -4.52
C LEU A 33 -12.87 7.78 -4.34
N TRP A 34 -12.64 6.79 -5.20
CA TRP A 34 -11.35 6.38 -5.76
C TRP A 34 -10.62 5.18 -5.14
N SER A 35 -11.04 4.02 -5.64
CA SER A 35 -10.21 2.81 -5.73
C SER A 35 -8.84 3.06 -6.43
N ASP A 36 -8.71 4.11 -7.26
CA ASP A 36 -7.46 4.43 -7.98
C ASP A 36 -6.46 5.27 -7.17
N VAL A 37 -6.90 5.93 -6.09
CA VAL A 37 -6.03 6.77 -5.26
C VAL A 37 -5.00 5.93 -4.51
N ILE A 38 -5.40 4.77 -3.96
CA ILE A 38 -4.46 3.83 -3.32
C ILE A 38 -3.38 3.38 -4.31
N ARG A 39 -3.76 3.07 -5.55
CA ARG A 39 -2.81 2.66 -6.59
C ARG A 39 -1.79 3.75 -6.89
N SER A 40 -2.24 5.01 -6.98
CA SER A 40 -1.37 6.18 -7.18
C SER A 40 -0.41 6.38 -6.01
N HIS A 41 -0.92 6.31 -4.77
CA HIS A 41 -0.08 6.42 -3.58
C HIS A 41 0.94 5.30 -3.48
N ILE A 42 0.57 4.04 -3.72
CA ILE A 42 1.51 2.92 -3.75
C ILE A 42 2.61 3.14 -4.80
N LYS A 43 2.26 3.67 -5.99
CA LYS A 43 3.24 4.01 -7.02
C LYS A 43 4.23 5.08 -6.52
N ASN A 44 3.74 6.12 -5.86
CA ASN A 44 4.59 7.18 -5.31
C ASN A 44 5.47 6.68 -4.17
N ILE A 45 4.92 5.88 -3.25
CA ILE A 45 5.67 5.28 -2.14
C ILE A 45 6.80 4.41 -2.69
N ARG A 46 6.52 3.52 -3.65
CA ARG A 46 7.55 2.71 -4.33
C ARG A 46 8.65 3.59 -4.93
N LYS A 47 8.29 4.67 -5.62
CA LYS A 47 9.29 5.60 -6.18
C LYS A 47 10.20 6.20 -5.10
N LYS A 48 9.66 6.46 -3.91
CA LYS A 48 10.40 7.04 -2.77
C LYS A 48 11.25 6.00 -2.02
N ILE A 49 10.77 4.78 -1.82
CA ILE A 49 11.43 3.78 -0.95
C ILE A 49 12.16 2.65 -1.71
N ASP A 50 11.71 2.30 -2.91
CA ASP A 50 12.34 1.28 -3.75
C ASP A 50 13.44 1.87 -4.65
N GLY A 51 13.75 3.17 -4.54
CA GLY A 51 14.58 3.99 -5.43
C GLY A 51 15.95 3.39 -5.83
N GLY A 52 15.94 2.43 -6.74
CA GLY A 52 17.13 1.75 -7.28
C GLY A 52 17.45 0.39 -6.65
N ARG A 53 16.66 -0.11 -5.69
CA ARG A 53 16.89 -1.45 -5.13
C ARG A 53 16.51 -2.51 -6.17
N ARG A 54 17.38 -3.52 -6.37
CA ARG A 54 17.06 -4.71 -7.18
C ARG A 54 15.82 -5.43 -6.66
N LYS A 55 15.57 -5.33 -5.37
CA LYS A 55 14.46 -5.95 -4.65
C LYS A 55 13.42 -4.88 -4.30
N LYS A 56 12.19 -5.08 -4.79
CA LYS A 56 11.05 -4.21 -4.47
C LYS A 56 10.50 -4.60 -3.11
N LEU A 57 10.40 -3.64 -2.19
CA LEU A 57 9.85 -3.86 -0.86
C LEU A 57 8.34 -4.03 -0.90
N ILE A 58 7.64 -3.26 -1.74
CA ILE A 58 6.18 -3.36 -1.87
C ILE A 58 5.81 -4.18 -3.10
N LYS A 59 5.18 -5.33 -2.88
CA LYS A 59 4.68 -6.25 -3.91
C LYS A 59 3.18 -6.06 -4.11
N THR A 60 2.73 -6.18 -5.34
CA THR A 60 1.29 -6.23 -5.66
C THR A 60 0.92 -7.69 -5.84
N VAL A 61 0.02 -8.17 -5.01
CA VAL A 61 -0.53 -9.52 -5.09
C VAL A 61 -1.86 -9.40 -5.83
N ARG A 62 -1.86 -9.76 -7.11
CA ARG A 62 -3.02 -9.54 -8.00
C ARG A 62 -4.27 -10.21 -7.44
N GLY A 63 -5.36 -9.45 -7.34
CA GLY A 63 -6.63 -9.92 -6.80
C GLY A 63 -6.70 -10.00 -5.27
N MET A 64 -5.58 -9.83 -4.57
CA MET A 64 -5.56 -9.88 -3.10
C MET A 64 -5.25 -8.51 -2.50
N GLY A 65 -4.20 -7.81 -2.95
CA GLY A 65 -3.83 -6.51 -2.39
C GLY A 65 -2.33 -6.19 -2.49
N TYR A 66 -1.78 -5.67 -1.39
CA TYR A 66 -0.39 -5.22 -1.32
C TYR A 66 0.32 -5.86 -0.13
N GLU A 67 1.59 -6.21 -0.31
CA GLU A 67 2.44 -6.76 0.75
C GLU A 67 3.72 -5.94 0.78
N ILE A 68 4.19 -5.59 1.97
CA ILE A 68 5.56 -5.13 2.15
C ILE A 68 6.40 -6.28 2.73
N SER A 69 7.50 -6.62 2.09
CA SER A 69 8.44 -7.61 2.59
C SER A 69 9.86 -7.36 2.06
N ASP A 70 10.85 -7.55 2.92
CA ASP A 70 12.27 -7.58 2.54
C ASP A 70 12.72 -8.99 2.12
N ARG A 71 11.77 -9.88 1.82
CA ARG A 71 12.00 -11.28 1.43
C ARG A 71 12.03 -11.48 -0.07
#